data_AF-A0A373DCX2-F1
#
_entry.id   AF-A0A373DCX2-F1
#
_cell.length_a   1.000
_cell.length_b   1.000
_cell.length_c   1.000
_cell.angle_alpha   90.00
_cell.angle_beta   90.00
_cell.angle_gamma   90.00
#
_symmetry.space_group_name_H-M   'P 1'
#
loop_
_entity.id
_entity.type
_entity.pdbx_description
1 polymer ?
#
loop_
_entity_poly.entity_id
_entity_poly.type
_entity_poly.pdbx_seq_one_letter_code
_entity_poly.pdbx_strand_id
1 'polypeptide(L)'
;MSAPLKGHLRNLSTERVGVKVRRIKNTYTFELCTDEGVLLLPPGTPVIYPEKPLRVMCKEKEVLAAGTFVITAETIDPFHIILDMF
;
A
#
# COMPACT_ATOMS: atom_id res chain seq x y z
N MET A 1 8.51 13.56 -11.32
CA MET A 1 7.68 13.40 -10.10
C MET A 1 6.49 12.53 -10.45
N SER A 2 6.25 11.46 -9.69
CA SER A 2 5.07 10.62 -9.89
C SER A 2 3.82 11.33 -9.39
N ALA A 3 2.69 11.11 -10.07
CA ALA A 3 1.44 11.73 -9.64
C ALA A 3 1.04 11.18 -8.25
N PRO A 4 0.58 12.05 -7.33
CA PRO A 4 0.11 11.60 -6.03
C PRO A 4 -1.04 10.60 -6.21
N LEU A 5 -1.08 9.57 -5.36
CA LEU A 5 -2.18 8.61 -5.33
C LEU A 5 -3.47 9.34 -4.96
N LYS A 6 -4.49 9.25 -5.82
CA LYS A 6 -5.82 9.79 -5.54
C LYS A 6 -6.67 8.76 -4.81
N GLY A 7 -7.38 9.20 -3.80
CA GLY A 7 -8.18 8.34 -2.95
C GLY A 7 -8.80 9.06 -1.78
N HIS A 8 -9.60 8.32 -1.00
CA HIS A 8 -10.21 8.82 0.21
C HIS A 8 -9.27 8.58 1.40
N LEU A 9 -8.93 9.66 2.09
CA LEU A 9 -8.18 9.60 3.35
C LEU A 9 -9.08 9.07 4.46
N ARG A 10 -8.59 8.09 5.20
CA ARG A 10 -9.21 7.54 6.42
C ARG A 10 -8.13 7.18 7.43
N ASN A 11 -8.54 6.95 8.67
CA ASN A 11 -7.65 6.41 9.69
C ASN A 11 -7.97 4.95 9.97
N LEU A 12 -6.95 4.15 10.28
CA LEU A 12 -7.15 2.80 10.77
C LEU A 12 -7.95 2.84 12.09
N SER A 13 -8.97 1.99 12.20
CA SER A 13 -9.76 1.84 13.44
C SER A 13 -9.12 0.88 14.44
N THR A 14 -8.26 -0.02 13.96
CA THR A 14 -7.64 -1.11 14.71
C THR A 14 -6.26 -1.39 14.14
N GLU A 15 -5.41 -2.08 14.90
CA GLU A 15 -4.08 -2.47 14.44
C GLU A 15 -4.15 -3.33 13.17
N ARG A 16 -3.21 -3.10 12.25
CA ARG A 16 -3.11 -3.88 11.01
C ARG A 16 -1.67 -4.16 10.65
N VAL A 17 -1.48 -5.25 9.92
CA VAL A 17 -0.19 -5.60 9.34
C VAL A 17 -0.08 -4.94 7.97
N GLY A 18 1.04 -4.28 7.73
CA GLY A 18 1.42 -3.75 6.43
C GLY A 18 2.74 -4.35 5.96
N VAL A 19 2.99 -4.24 4.66
CA VAL A 19 4.28 -4.60 4.06
C VAL A 19 4.81 -3.44 3.25
N LYS A 20 6.14 -3.30 3.23
CA LYS A 20 6.75 -2.28 2.39
C LYS A 20 6.69 -2.69 0.93
N VAL A 21 6.29 -1.73 0.11
CA VAL A 21 6.22 -1.89 -1.34
C VAL A 21 6.91 -0.71 -2.01
N ARG A 22 7.42 -0.94 -3.21
CA ARG A 22 8.02 0.07 -4.06
C ARG A 22 7.15 0.29 -5.29
N ARG A 23 6.72 1.51 -5.53
CA ARG A 23 6.00 1.89 -6.73
C ARG A 23 6.87 1.68 -7.98
N ILE A 24 6.30 1.00 -8.98
CA ILE A 24 6.94 0.75 -10.26
C ILE A 24 6.29 1.67 -11.31
N LYS A 25 7.07 2.58 -11.90
CA LYS A 25 6.60 3.56 -12.91
C LYS A 25 5.57 4.57 -12.35
N ASN A 26 4.88 5.28 -13.26
CA ASN A 26 3.79 6.22 -12.95
C ASN A 26 2.41 5.52 -12.84
N THR A 27 2.38 4.23 -12.49
CA THR A 27 1.14 3.44 -12.44
C THR A 27 0.72 3.16 -11.00
N TYR A 28 -0.51 2.64 -10.81
CA TYR A 28 -1.00 2.10 -9.53
C TYR A 28 -0.43 0.70 -9.26
N THR A 29 0.84 0.47 -9.64
CA THR A 29 1.51 -0.83 -9.57
C THR A 29 2.72 -0.75 -8.66
N PHE A 30 2.87 -1.74 -7.79
CA PHE A 30 3.89 -1.77 -6.75
C PHE A 30 4.59 -3.12 -6.74
N GLU A 31 5.87 -3.13 -6.44
CA GLU A 31 6.69 -4.31 -6.16
C GLU A 31 6.77 -4.54 -4.66
N LEU A 32 6.65 -5.77 -4.21
CA LEU A 32 6.83 -6.12 -2.80
C LEU A 32 8.33 -6.15 -2.45
N CYS A 33 8.74 -5.43 -1.41
CA CYS A 33 10.10 -5.47 -0.89
C CYS A 33 10.28 -6.70 0.00
N THR A 34 10.63 -7.85 -0.59
CA THR A 34 10.67 -9.15 0.11
C THR A 34 11.77 -9.29 1.15
N ASP A 35 12.77 -8.42 1.09
CA ASP A 35 13.88 -8.32 2.04
C ASP A 35 13.52 -7.55 3.31
N GLU A 36 12.42 -6.81 3.30
CA GLU A 36 11.92 -6.06 4.45
C GLU A 36 10.80 -6.82 5.17
N GLY A 37 10.79 -6.72 6.50
CA GLY A 37 9.82 -7.41 7.35
C GLY A 37 8.41 -6.84 7.26
N VAL A 38 7.47 -7.54 7.91
CA VAL A 38 6.11 -7.04 8.14
C VAL A 38 6.13 -5.91 9.18
N LEU A 39 5.28 -4.90 8.98
CA LEU A 39 5.14 -3.75 9.87
C LEU A 39 3.79 -3.84 10.58
N LEU A 40 3.78 -3.60 11.90
CA LEU A 40 2.54 -3.42 12.66
C LEU A 40 2.19 -1.94 12.67
N LEU A 41 1.02 -1.59 12.13
CA LEU A 41 0.52 -0.22 12.07
C LEU A 41 -0.54 -0.01 13.16
N PRO A 42 -0.36 0.99 14.04
CA PRO A 42 -1.29 1.25 15.12
C PRO A 42 -2.64 1.79 14.63
N PRO A 43 -3.69 1.78 15.48
CA PRO A 43 -4.92 2.52 15.20
C PRO A 43 -4.59 4.02 15.05
N GLY A 44 -5.37 4.72 14.24
CA GLY A 44 -5.15 6.14 13.94
C GLY A 44 -4.18 6.40 12.78
N THR A 45 -3.41 5.40 12.31
CA THR A 45 -2.55 5.57 11.13
C THR A 45 -3.37 6.02 9.92
N PRO A 46 -2.98 7.11 9.24
CA PRO A 46 -3.68 7.59 8.07
C PRO A 46 -3.41 6.70 6.86
N VAL A 47 -4.47 6.29 6.17
CA VAL A 47 -4.46 5.45 4.98
C VAL A 47 -5.28 6.08 3.86
N ILE A 48 -4.87 5.85 2.62
CA ILE A 48 -5.56 6.26 1.41
C ILE A 48 -6.24 5.04 0.82
N TYR A 49 -7.56 5.13 0.66
CA TYR A 49 -8.37 4.20 -0.13
C TYR A 49 -8.35 4.68 -1.58
N PRO A 50 -7.60 4.01 -2.46
CA PRO A 50 -7.35 4.53 -3.79
C PRO A 50 -8.60 4.42 -4.67
N GLU A 51 -8.83 5.41 -5.52
CA GLU A 51 -9.96 5.39 -6.48
C GLU A 51 -9.83 4.29 -7.53
N LYS A 52 -8.60 3.82 -7.75
CA LYS A 52 -8.27 2.72 -8.65
C LYS A 52 -7.60 1.60 -7.87
N PRO A 53 -7.88 0.32 -8.19
CA PRO A 53 -7.26 -0.80 -7.49
C PRO A 53 -5.73 -0.75 -7.63
N LEU A 54 -5.05 -0.99 -6.52
CA LEU A 54 -3.60 -1.15 -6.52
C LEU A 54 -3.26 -2.56 -7.00
N ARG A 55 -2.20 -2.66 -7.80
CA ARG A 55 -1.64 -3.94 -8.24
C ARG A 55 -0.33 -4.16 -7.53
N VAL A 56 -0.18 -5.29 -6.84
CA VAL A 56 1.07 -5.64 -6.15
C VAL A 56 1.72 -6.81 -6.88
N MET A 57 3.00 -6.69 -7.17
CA MET A 57 3.80 -7.70 -7.85
C MET A 57 4.84 -8.27 -6.88
N CYS A 58 5.00 -9.59 -6.88
CA CYS A 58 6.07 -10.30 -6.20
C CYS A 58 6.76 -11.21 -7.21
N LYS A 59 8.04 -10.92 -7.53
CA LYS A 59 8.83 -11.68 -8.51
C LYS A 59 8.04 -11.96 -9.81
N GLU A 60 7.54 -10.89 -10.43
CA GLU A 60 6.75 -10.89 -11.68
C GLU A 60 5.34 -11.50 -11.59
N LYS A 61 4.92 -12.04 -10.44
CA LYS A 61 3.56 -12.53 -10.22
C LYS A 61 2.72 -11.50 -9.50
N GLU A 62 1.48 -11.34 -9.92
CA GLU A 62 0.53 -10.47 -9.23
C GLU A 62 0.05 -11.13 -7.93
N VAL A 63 0.11 -10.38 -6.83
CA VAL A 63 -0.43 -10.77 -5.53
C VAL A 63 -1.89 -10.35 -5.50
N LEU A 64 -2.77 -11.32 -5.27
CA LEU A 64 -4.19 -11.06 -5.12
C LEU A 64 -4.46 -10.52 -3.72
N ALA A 65 -5.09 -9.34 -3.65
CA ALA A 65 -5.71 -8.88 -2.42
C ALA A 65 -6.88 -9.82 -2.10
N ALA A 66 -7.01 -10.15 -0.83
CA ALA A 66 -8.17 -10.89 -0.37
C ALA A 66 -9.34 -9.94 -0.03
N GLY A 67 -9.06 -8.63 0.11
CA GLY A 67 -10.05 -7.56 0.01
C GLY A 67 -9.60 -6.45 -0.95
N THR A 68 -9.31 -5.27 -0.41
CA THR A 68 -8.77 -4.15 -1.18
C THR A 68 -7.45 -3.68 -0.58
N PHE A 69 -6.44 -3.56 -1.42
CA PHE A 69 -5.19 -2.93 -1.03
C PHE A 69 -5.38 -1.44 -0.77
N VAL A 70 -4.97 -1.01 0.41
CA VAL A 70 -4.87 0.41 0.80
C VAL A 70 -3.42 0.75 1.11
N ILE A 71 -3.09 2.04 1.09
CA ILE A 71 -1.71 2.50 1.27
C ILE A 71 -1.66 3.55 2.38
N THR A 72 -0.61 3.57 3.19
CA THR A 72 -0.46 4.62 4.21
C THR A 72 -0.22 5.98 3.57
N ALA A 73 -0.87 7.03 4.08
CA ALA A 73 -0.80 8.38 3.51
C ALA A 73 0.57 9.05 3.71
N GLU A 74 1.28 8.67 4.78
CA GLU A 74 2.56 9.26 5.20
C GLU A 74 3.75 8.46 4.66
N THR A 75 3.84 8.33 3.33
CA THR A 75 4.93 7.60 2.68
C THR A 75 5.63 8.42 1.60
N ILE A 76 6.90 8.12 1.36
CA ILE A 76 7.76 8.87 0.45
C ILE A 76 7.96 8.06 -0.83
N ASP A 77 7.44 8.55 -1.96
CA ASP A 77 7.67 7.95 -3.28
C ASP A 77 9.18 7.65 -3.50
N PRO A 78 9.55 6.46 -4.00
CA PRO A 78 8.66 5.40 -4.49
C PRO A 78 8.25 4.38 -3.42
N PHE A 79 8.63 4.55 -2.15
CA PHE A 79 8.40 3.53 -1.11
C PHE A 79 7.15 3.82 -0.29
N HIS A 80 6.34 2.80 -0.10
CA HIS A 80 5.09 2.90 0.63
C HIS A 80 4.85 1.68 1.50
N ILE A 81 3.85 1.76 2.38
CA ILE A 81 3.34 0.62 3.13
C ILE A 81 1.94 0.32 2.62
N ILE A 82 1.73 -0.93 2.19
CA ILE A 82 0.44 -1.41 1.73
C ILE A 82 -0.17 -2.34 2.77
N LEU A 83 -1.49 -2.29 2.91
CA LEU A 83 -2.27 -3.18 3.76
C LEU A 83 -3.33 -3.86 2.90
N ASP A 84 -3.55 -5.15 3.14
CA ASP A 84 -4.72 -5.87 2.60
C ASP A 84 -5.87 -5.71 3.58
N MET A 85 -6.80 -4.80 3.27
CA MET A 85 -7.96 -4.54 4.12
C MET A 85 -9.14 -5.43 3.71
N PHE A 86 -9.59 -6.24 4.66
CA PHE A 86 -10.86 -6.96 4.68
C PHE A 86 -11.92 -6.14 5.42
#